data_AF-A0A925TL34-F1
#
_entry.id   AF-A0A925TL34-F1
#
_cell.length_a   1.000
_cell.length_b   1.000
_cell.length_c   1.000
_cell.angle_alpha   90.00
_cell.angle_beta   90.00
_cell.angle_gamma   90.00
#
_symmetry.space_group_name_H-M   'P 1'
#
loop_
_entity.id
_entity.type
_entity.pdbx_description
1 polymer ?
#
loop_
_entity_poly.entity_id
_entity_poly.type
_entity_poly.pdbx_seq_one_letter_code
_entity_poly.pdbx_strand_id
1 'polypeptide(L)'
;MSESSDGKSIEVEGKVVTVLPGTMFKVQLSNGHIVLAHISGKLRKNFIKIAAGDGVKMEMSPYDLEKARITYRMKDVNAPAFQARKRRY
;
A
#
# COMPACT_ATOMS: atom_id res chain seq x y z
N MET A 1 -12.00 -17.43 21.28
CA MET A 1 -13.26 -16.68 21.16
C MET A 1 -12.92 -15.34 20.53
N SER A 2 -13.14 -15.23 19.23
CA SER A 2 -13.22 -13.99 18.43
C SER A 2 -13.58 -14.46 17.03
N GLU A 3 -14.87 -14.43 16.72
CA GLU A 3 -15.44 -14.79 15.43
C GLU A 3 -14.82 -13.97 14.30
N SER A 4 -14.32 -14.68 13.29
CA SER A 4 -13.88 -14.12 12.02
C SER A 4 -15.13 -13.72 11.24
N SER A 5 -15.60 -12.49 11.39
CA SER A 5 -16.67 -11.98 10.54
C SER A 5 -16.14 -11.77 9.11
N ASP A 6 -16.40 -12.75 8.26
CA ASP A 6 -16.46 -12.58 6.80
C ASP A 6 -17.50 -11.50 6.48
N GLY A 7 -17.06 -10.25 6.37
CA GLY A 7 -17.97 -9.11 6.25
C GLY A 7 -17.30 -7.88 5.66
N LYS A 8 -16.95 -7.94 4.38
CA LYS A 8 -16.66 -6.79 3.50
C LYS A 8 -15.53 -5.88 3.99
N SER A 9 -14.28 -6.31 3.76
CA SER A 9 -13.13 -5.41 3.81
C SER A 9 -13.34 -4.24 2.85
N ILE A 10 -13.13 -3.03 3.34
CA ILE A 10 -13.22 -1.80 2.54
C ILE A 10 -11.87 -1.61 1.86
N GLU A 11 -11.85 -1.67 0.54
CA GLU A 11 -10.67 -1.30 -0.23
C GLU A 11 -10.54 0.22 -0.26
N VAL A 12 -9.35 0.70 0.07
CA VAL A 12 -9.01 2.12 0.11
C VAL A 12 -7.63 2.35 -0.47
N GLU A 13 -7.48 3.50 -1.11
CA GLU A 13 -6.23 3.94 -1.70
C GLU A 13 -5.63 5.05 -0.84
N GLY A 14 -4.31 5.06 -0.75
CA GLY A 14 -3.60 6.08 0.01
C GLY A 14 -2.14 6.19 -0.36
N LYS A 15 -1.52 7.25 0.15
CA LYS A 15 -0.11 7.55 -0.06
C LYS A 15 0.68 7.32 1.22
N VAL A 16 1.79 6.60 1.13
CA VAL A 16 2.67 6.38 2.28
C VAL A 16 3.36 7.68 2.64
N VAL A 17 3.18 8.17 3.87
CA VAL A 17 3.82 9.40 4.36
C VAL A 17 5.15 9.08 5.03
N THR A 18 5.14 8.13 5.97
CA THR A 18 6.33 7.74 6.72
C THR A 18 6.34 6.24 7.00
N VAL A 19 7.54 5.66 7.00
CA VAL A 19 7.77 4.27 7.37
C VAL A 19 8.24 4.23 8.83
N LEU A 20 7.59 3.41 9.65
CA LEU A 20 7.95 3.20 11.05
C LEU A 20 8.74 1.89 11.23
N PRO A 21 9.59 1.80 12.27
CA PRO A 21 10.20 0.53 12.65
C PRO A 21 9.12 -0.50 13.01
N GLY A 22 9.36 -1.77 12.69
CA GLY A 22 8.39 -2.85 12.95
C GLY A 22 7.38 -3.09 11.82
N THR A 23 7.71 -2.73 10.57
CA THR A 23 6.86 -2.97 9.37
C THR A 23 5.48 -2.30 9.44
N MET A 24 5.39 -1.19 10.17
CA MET A 24 4.23 -0.31 10.19
C MET A 24 4.45 0.88 9.28
N PHE A 25 3.40 1.30 8.60
CA PHE A 25 3.43 2.38 7.63
C PHE A 25 2.33 3.39 7.98
N LYS A 26 2.67 4.67 8.06
CA LYS A 26 1.66 5.73 8.10
C LYS A 26 1.24 6.02 6.67
N VAL A 27 -0.01 5.73 6.39
CA VAL A 27 -0.62 6.00 5.08
C VAL A 27 -1.63 7.11 5.25
N GLN A 28 -1.53 8.13 4.41
CA GLN A 28 -2.54 9.17 4.33
C GLN A 28 -3.54 8.78 3.24
N LEU A 29 -4.80 8.66 3.66
CA LEU A 29 -5.93 8.49 2.76
C LEU A 29 -6.15 9.76 1.94
N SER A 30 -6.84 9.66 0.80
CA SER A 30 -7.34 10.82 0.04
C SER A 30 -8.18 11.77 0.88
N ASN A 31 -8.78 11.26 1.95
CA ASN A 31 -9.65 11.98 2.88
C ASN A 31 -8.85 12.81 3.91
N GLY A 32 -7.52 12.77 3.88
CA GLY A 32 -6.64 13.49 4.81
C GLY A 32 -6.35 12.76 6.13
N HIS A 33 -7.08 11.68 6.44
CA HIS A 33 -6.84 10.85 7.62
C HIS A 33 -5.55 10.02 7.49
N ILE A 34 -4.84 9.87 8.59
CA ILE A 34 -3.61 9.07 8.69
C ILE A 34 -3.95 7.77 9.41
N VAL A 35 -3.67 6.65 8.76
CA VAL A 35 -3.92 5.31 9.28
C VAL A 35 -2.62 4.53 9.43
N LEU A 36 -2.62 3.60 10.38
CA LEU A 36 -1.51 2.68 10.61
C LEU A 36 -1.76 1.41 9.82
N ALA A 37 -0.96 1.21 8.78
CA ALA A 37 -1.06 0.06 7.92
C ALA A 37 0.09 -0.93 8.16
N HIS A 38 -0.23 -2.23 8.15
CA HIS A 38 0.77 -3.29 8.12
C HIS A 38 0.80 -3.98 6.75
N ILE A 39 1.92 -4.61 6.43
CA ILE A 39 2.04 -5.40 5.20
C ILE A 39 1.34 -6.75 5.33
N SER A 40 0.58 -7.14 4.31
CA SER A 40 0.07 -8.50 4.21
C SER A 40 1.22 -9.52 4.05
N GLY A 41 1.02 -10.75 4.55
CA GLY A 41 2.00 -11.82 4.39
C GLY A 41 2.35 -12.15 2.93
N LYS A 42 1.45 -11.88 1.98
CA LYS A 42 1.72 -12.02 0.54
C LYS A 42 2.82 -11.06 0.08
N LEU A 43 2.78 -9.81 0.51
CA LEU A 43 3.81 -8.81 0.19
C LEU A 43 5.18 -9.17 0.76
N ARG A 44 5.22 -9.76 1.98
CA ARG A 44 6.46 -10.24 2.60
C ARG A 44 7.12 -11.33 1.74
N LYS A 45 6.34 -12.28 1.22
CA LYS A 45 6.86 -13.33 0.32
C LYS A 45 7.37 -12.78 -1.01
N ASN A 46 6.73 -11.73 -1.54
CA ASN A 46 7.16 -11.08 -2.78
C ASN A 46 8.26 -10.02 -2.59
N PHE A 47 8.82 -9.87 -1.38
CA PHE A 47 9.89 -8.91 -1.07
C PHE A 47 9.61 -7.49 -1.57
N ILE A 48 8.34 -7.06 -1.52
CA ILE A 48 7.95 -5.73 -1.98
C ILE A 48 8.46 -4.71 -0.96
N LYS A 49 9.41 -3.88 -1.39
CA LYS A 49 9.87 -2.71 -0.64
C LYS A 49 8.86 -1.59 -0.83
N ILE A 50 8.40 -1.01 0.27
CA ILE A 50 7.53 0.18 0.28
C ILE A 50 8.36 1.33 0.85
N ALA A 51 8.41 2.44 0.13
CA ALA A 51 9.08 3.66 0.56
C ALA A 51 8.04 4.75 0.87
N ALA A 52 8.48 5.79 1.58
CA ALA A 52 7.69 7.01 1.72
C ALA A 52 7.46 7.64 0.34
N GLY A 53 6.22 8.04 0.07
CA GLY A 53 5.79 8.62 -1.20
C GLY A 53 5.10 7.64 -2.15
N ASP A 54 5.17 6.33 -1.90
CA ASP A 54 4.52 5.33 -2.75
C ASP A 54 2.99 5.35 -2.62
N GLY A 55 2.30 5.16 -3.74
CA GLY A 55 0.87 4.86 -3.79
C GLY A 55 0.61 3.39 -3.45
N VAL A 56 -0.25 3.14 -2.47
CA VAL A 56 -0.59 1.79 -2.02
C VAL A 56 -2.09 1.59 -1.94
N LYS A 57 -2.51 0.36 -2.24
CA LYS A 57 -3.88 -0.10 -2.04
C LYS A 57 -3.92 -0.95 -0.78
N MET A 58 -4.87 -0.64 0.09
CA MET A 58 -5.01 -1.25 1.40
C MET A 58 -6.47 -1.61 1.66
N GLU A 59 -6.66 -2.59 2.52
CA GLU A 59 -7.96 -3.06 2.95
C GLU A 59 -8.13 -2.73 4.44
N MET A 60 -9.23 -2.09 4.79
CA MET A 60 -9.63 -1.81 6.17
C MET A 60 -10.79 -2.70 6.57
N SER A 61 -10.81 -3.11 7.83
CA SER A 61 -12.03 -3.70 8.38
C SER A 61 -13.04 -2.58 8.66
N PRO A 62 -14.33 -2.79 8.37
CA PRO A 62 -15.37 -1.80 8.67
C PRO A 62 -15.51 -1.50 10.17
N TYR A 63 -14.93 -2.35 11.03
CA TYR A 63 -14.92 -2.20 12.48
C TYR A 63 -13.76 -1.33 12.99
N ASP A 64 -12.65 -1.26 12.25
CA ASP A 64 -11.42 -0.56 12.66
C ASP A 64 -10.84 0.23 11.48
N LEU A 65 -11.21 1.52 11.38
CA LEU A 65 -10.78 2.43 10.31
C LEU A 65 -9.33 2.94 10.49
N GLU A 66 -8.76 2.81 11.70
CA GLU A 66 -7.39 3.24 11.99
C GLU A 66 -6.33 2.21 11.56
N LYS A 67 -6.74 0.94 11.41
CA LYS A 67 -5.86 -0.17 11.07
C LYS A 67 -6.16 -0.64 9.66
N ALA A 68 -5.12 -0.69 8.84
CA ALA A 68 -5.22 -1.13 7.46
C ALA A 68 -4.24 -2.24 7.14
N ARG A 69 -4.60 -3.05 6.14
CA ARG A 69 -3.74 -4.10 5.59
C ARG A 69 -3.36 -3.75 4.16
N ILE A 70 -2.08 -3.54 3.92
CA ILE A 70 -1.57 -3.27 2.57
C ILE A 70 -1.60 -4.58 1.76
N THR A 71 -2.32 -4.56 0.65
CA THR A 71 -2.44 -5.69 -0.28
C THR A 71 -1.63 -5.48 -1.54
N TYR A 72 -1.53 -4.24 -2.03
CA TYR A 72 -0.85 -3.94 -3.27
C TYR A 72 -0.10 -2.59 -3.24
N ARG A 73 1.03 -2.52 -3.95
CA ARG A 73 1.75 -1.26 -4.23
C ARG A 73 1.47 -0.88 -5.67
N MET A 74 0.90 0.30 -5.91
CA MET A 74 0.76 0.82 -7.27
C MET A 74 2.15 1.22 -7.76
N LYS A 75 2.61 0.58 -8.84
CA LYS A 75 3.84 0.96 -9.51
C LYS A 75 3.47 2.10 -10.45
N ASP A 76 3.97 3.30 -10.20
CA ASP A 76 3.79 4.41 -11.11
C ASP A 76 4.34 4.01 -12.48
N VAL A 77 3.44 3.83 -13.43
CA VAL A 77 3.75 3.44 -14.82
C VAL A 77 4.34 4.62 -15.60
N ASN A 78 4.55 5.78 -14.94
CA ASN A 78 4.89 7.03 -15.60
C ASN A 78 6.39 7.31 -15.70
N ALA A 79 7.23 6.28 -15.64
CA ALA A 79 8.55 6.41 -16.24
C ALA A 79 8.34 6.48 -17.76
N PRO A 80 8.69 7.58 -18.45
CA PRO A 80 8.71 7.53 -19.90
C PRO A 80 9.65 6.38 -20.23
N ALA A 81 9.15 5.39 -20.98
CA ALA A 81 10.00 4.41 -21.62
C ALA A 81 11.13 5.24 -22.22
N PHE A 82 12.33 5.15 -21.64
CA PHE A 82 13.50 5.81 -22.19
C PHE A 82 13.53 5.29 -23.61
N GLN A 83 13.08 6.16 -24.53
CA GLN A 83 12.84 5.79 -25.90
C GLN A 83 14.11 5.08 -26.31
N ALA A 84 13.96 3.84 -26.76
CA ALA A 84 15.01 3.10 -27.42
C ALA A 84 15.40 3.95 -28.63
N ARG A 85 16.25 4.95 -28.40
CA ARG A 85 16.84 5.78 -29.42
C ARG A 85 17.87 4.88 -30.05
N LYS A 86 17.38 4.13 -31.04
CA LYS A 86 18.06 3.78 -32.27
C LYS A 86 19.50 4.30 -32.27
N ARG A 87 20.44 3.45 -31.88
CA ARG A 87 21.72 3.46 -32.55
C ARG A 87 21.68 2.32 -33.54
N ARG A 88 21.09 2.65 -34.70
CA ARG A 88 21.52 2.06 -35.97
C ARG A 88 22.99 2.41 -36.11
N TYR A 89 23.82 1.40 -36.36
CA TYR A 89 24.94 1.44 -37.29
C TYR A 89 25.13 0.03 -37.84
#